data_AF-A0A4R0Q3I6-F1
#
_entry.id   AF-A0A4R0Q3I6-F1
#
_cell.length_a   1.000
_cell.length_b   1.000
_cell.length_c   1.000
_cell.angle_alpha   90.00
_cell.angle_beta   90.00
_cell.angle_gamma   90.00
#
_symmetry.space_group_name_H-M   'P 1'
#
loop_
_entity.id
_entity.type
_entity.pdbx_description
1 polymer ?
#
loop_
_entity_poly.entity_id
_entity_poly.type
_entity_poly.pdbx_seq_one_letter_code
_entity_poly.pdbx_strand_id
1 'polypeptide(L)'
;MKKIYLLAIVGITVMLASCGHAGQGELIGAYNRKFKNDRIPLGMVYVPPGHTPLGGSDEDITFSQNGPSKMVTISAFFMDQTEISNAEYRQFTNWVRDSIAIVMMGNPQQFMVTPKGNAATAVGGEKYIDWRKVGPNGANIWRNKGKGAAAAQVSQLDGMYYSGLDALPGKKELDVRKFEYSYAELNMEKAALGHKDPNSKRQDYIDRYTVAIYPDTMVWKTDYSYSQNDPMVRGYYNHPSYDDYPVVGVSWEQAKAFSHWRTRLYDGVATARKLPVGSRSDYRLPAETEFEYAARGGNTKTKYPWGGPYIRNTKGCLQANFKPGRGDYSSDGGIYTVGVRSYFPNDYGLYNMAGNVSEWTLTAYNKGASPLLHDLNPNFTYDAGATDSKYKKRKIVKGGSWKDTGYFLQNAVATYEYQDTQRSYIGFRCVSSYPGTDLRH
;
A
#
# COMPACT_ATOMS: atom_id res chain seq x y z
N MET A 1 -75.85 12.10 -12.72
CA MET A 1 -74.85 12.80 -11.89
C MET A 1 -73.66 11.94 -11.44
N LYS A 2 -73.80 10.63 -11.14
CA LYS A 2 -72.67 9.77 -10.70
C LYS A 2 -71.52 9.58 -11.72
N LYS A 3 -71.77 9.68 -13.04
CA LYS A 3 -70.72 9.54 -14.08
C LYS A 3 -69.81 10.77 -14.24
N ILE A 4 -70.24 11.94 -13.75
CA ILE A 4 -69.46 13.19 -13.84
C ILE A 4 -68.39 13.22 -12.75
N TYR A 5 -68.69 12.72 -11.54
CA TYR A 5 -67.72 12.60 -10.45
C TYR A 5 -66.59 11.62 -10.76
N LEU A 6 -66.85 10.56 -11.52
CA LEU A 6 -65.82 9.58 -11.88
C LEU A 6 -64.82 10.14 -12.90
N LEU A 7 -65.30 10.96 -13.85
CA LEU A 7 -64.43 11.71 -14.78
C LEU A 7 -63.64 12.82 -14.06
N ALA A 8 -64.24 13.48 -13.06
CA ALA A 8 -63.53 14.46 -12.24
C ALA A 8 -62.42 13.83 -11.38
N ILE A 9 -62.65 12.65 -10.81
CA ILE A 9 -61.65 11.92 -10.02
C ILE A 9 -60.51 11.41 -10.91
N VAL A 10 -60.82 10.88 -12.11
CA VAL A 10 -59.78 10.45 -13.06
C VAL A 10 -58.96 11.66 -13.56
N GLY A 11 -59.61 12.79 -13.84
CA GLY A 11 -58.93 14.04 -14.21
C GLY A 11 -57.99 14.57 -13.12
N ILE A 12 -58.40 14.49 -11.83
CA ILE A 12 -57.57 14.89 -10.69
C ILE A 12 -56.39 13.92 -10.49
N THR A 13 -56.57 12.61 -10.69
CA THR A 13 -55.47 11.65 -10.63
C THR A 13 -54.46 11.79 -11.77
N VAL A 14 -54.91 12.21 -12.97
CA VAL A 14 -54.00 12.49 -14.10
C VAL A 14 -53.22 13.79 -13.87
N MET A 15 -53.80 14.80 -13.22
CA MET A 15 -53.07 16.02 -12.84
C MET A 15 -52.04 15.80 -11.73
N LEU A 16 -52.27 14.86 -10.81
CA LEU A 16 -51.30 14.50 -9.77
C LEU A 16 -50.17 13.58 -10.26
N ALA A 17 -50.32 12.94 -11.42
CA ALA A 17 -49.29 12.09 -12.02
C ALA A 17 -48.27 12.85 -12.88
N SER A 18 -48.48 14.15 -13.12
CA SER A 18 -47.57 15.00 -13.90
C SER A 18 -46.66 15.84 -13.01
N CYS A 19 -45.88 15.19 -12.15
CA CYS A 19 -44.63 15.74 -11.64
C CYS A 19 -43.46 14.95 -12.21
N GLY A 20 -43.38 14.92 -13.55
CA GLY A 20 -42.13 14.64 -14.22
C GLY A 20 -41.14 15.72 -13.81
N HIS A 21 -39.96 15.32 -13.35
CA HIS A 21 -38.85 16.23 -13.08
C HIS A 21 -38.32 16.80 -14.41
N ALA A 22 -39.11 17.65 -15.05
CA ALA A 22 -38.63 18.52 -16.11
C ALA A 22 -37.85 19.63 -15.40
N GLY A 23 -36.51 19.58 -15.51
CA GLY A 23 -35.66 20.69 -15.10
C GLY A 23 -36.15 21.96 -15.79
N GLN A 24 -36.12 23.08 -15.08
CA GLN A 24 -36.56 24.40 -15.54
C GLN A 24 -35.68 24.97 -16.69
N GLY A 25 -35.06 24.12 -17.51
CA GLY A 25 -33.95 24.48 -18.39
C GLY A 25 -32.64 24.80 -17.66
N GLU A 26 -32.71 24.98 -16.34
CA GLU A 26 -31.57 25.31 -15.48
C GLU A 26 -30.66 24.11 -15.23
N LEU A 27 -29.36 24.40 -15.09
CA LEU A 27 -28.33 23.43 -14.71
C LEU A 27 -28.59 22.90 -13.30
N ILE A 28 -29.37 21.83 -13.19
CA ILE A 28 -29.53 21.05 -11.98
C ILE A 28 -28.44 19.96 -11.96
N GLY A 29 -27.47 20.08 -11.04
CA GLY A 29 -26.33 19.15 -10.97
C GLY A 29 -26.77 17.68 -10.91
N ALA A 30 -26.10 16.82 -11.68
CA ALA A 30 -26.33 15.38 -11.65
C ALA A 30 -25.65 14.75 -10.43
N TYR A 31 -26.36 14.64 -9.31
CA TYR A 31 -25.80 14.13 -8.06
C TYR A 31 -25.68 12.60 -8.03
N ASN A 32 -24.52 12.12 -7.58
CA ASN A 32 -24.31 10.71 -7.28
C ASN A 32 -24.86 10.35 -5.88
N ARG A 33 -26.19 10.27 -5.76
CA ARG A 33 -26.91 10.13 -4.47
C ARG A 33 -26.59 8.85 -3.67
N LYS A 34 -25.89 7.87 -4.26
CA LYS A 34 -25.62 6.56 -3.66
C LYS A 34 -24.27 6.45 -2.96
N PHE A 35 -23.41 7.44 -3.04
CA PHE A 35 -22.07 7.39 -2.45
C PHE A 35 -21.89 8.49 -1.40
N LYS A 36 -21.50 8.09 -0.19
CA LYS A 36 -21.04 8.98 0.87
C LYS A 36 -19.55 8.72 1.09
N ASN A 37 -18.75 9.79 1.05
CA ASN A 37 -17.31 9.73 1.25
C ASN A 37 -16.95 9.99 2.72
N ASP A 38 -17.61 9.31 3.65
CA ASP A 38 -17.53 9.55 5.09
C ASP A 38 -16.75 8.45 5.84
N ARG A 39 -16.26 7.42 5.12
CA ARG A 39 -15.65 6.23 5.73
C ARG A 39 -14.14 6.19 5.55
N ILE A 40 -13.45 6.34 6.67
CA ILE A 40 -12.00 6.10 6.78
C ILE A 40 -11.72 4.62 6.42
N PRO A 41 -10.71 4.33 5.57
CA PRO A 41 -10.26 2.96 5.33
C PRO A 41 -9.87 2.24 6.61
N LEU A 42 -10.10 0.92 6.67
CA LEU A 42 -9.67 0.10 7.79
C LEU A 42 -8.15 0.20 7.95
N GLY A 43 -7.68 0.43 9.18
CA GLY A 43 -6.26 0.53 9.50
C GLY A 43 -5.59 1.83 9.05
N MET A 44 -6.34 2.81 8.52
CA MET A 44 -5.82 4.12 8.14
C MET A 44 -6.33 5.24 9.04
N VAL A 45 -5.61 6.36 9.03
CA VAL A 45 -6.01 7.61 9.64
C VAL A 45 -6.16 8.69 8.57
N TYR A 46 -7.10 9.60 8.78
CA TYR A 46 -7.27 10.80 7.96
C TYR A 46 -6.23 11.86 8.34
N VAL A 47 -5.45 12.29 7.36
CA VAL A 47 -4.51 13.39 7.47
C VAL A 47 -5.14 14.62 6.80
N PRO A 48 -5.42 15.70 7.56
CA PRO A 48 -6.10 16.88 7.03
C PRO A 48 -5.23 17.62 6.01
N PRO A 49 -5.84 18.39 5.09
CA PRO A 49 -5.08 19.24 4.19
C PRO A 49 -4.47 20.40 4.99
N GLY A 50 -3.30 20.88 4.56
CA GLY A 50 -2.66 22.01 5.21
C GLY A 50 -1.40 22.47 4.51
N HIS A 51 -0.84 23.57 4.98
CA HIS A 51 0.45 24.06 4.52
C HIS A 51 1.41 24.18 5.71
N THR A 52 2.65 23.75 5.51
CA THR A 52 3.69 23.81 6.55
C THR A 52 5.07 23.98 5.92
N PRO A 53 6.04 24.57 6.64
CA PRO A 53 7.44 24.42 6.27
C PRO A 53 7.85 22.93 6.42
N LEU A 54 8.36 22.34 5.33
CA LEU A 54 8.99 21.02 5.29
C LEU A 54 10.49 21.18 5.02
N GLY A 55 11.30 20.25 5.52
CA GLY A 55 12.76 20.30 5.47
C GLY A 55 13.42 20.61 6.82
N GLY A 56 14.76 20.67 6.82
CA GLY A 56 15.56 20.89 8.02
C GLY A 56 15.35 22.29 8.60
N SER A 57 15.15 22.38 9.92
CA SER A 57 14.97 23.64 10.66
C SER A 57 16.21 24.11 11.42
N ASP A 58 17.20 23.22 11.61
CA ASP A 58 18.44 23.44 12.38
C ASP A 58 19.68 23.29 11.48
N GLU A 59 20.84 23.73 11.97
CA GLU A 59 22.14 23.51 11.30
C GLU A 59 22.38 22.02 11.05
N ASP A 60 22.69 21.69 9.79
CA ASP A 60 23.07 20.34 9.38
C ASP A 60 24.51 20.05 9.83
N ILE A 61 24.64 19.52 11.05
CA ILE A 61 25.94 19.13 11.66
C ILE A 61 26.68 18.09 10.80
N THR A 62 25.98 17.36 9.92
CA THR A 62 26.55 16.31 9.08
C THR A 62 26.92 16.77 7.67
N PHE A 63 26.72 18.05 7.33
CA PHE A 63 26.86 18.57 5.96
C PHE A 63 26.10 17.73 4.91
N SER A 64 25.02 17.06 5.31
CA SER A 64 24.19 16.22 4.43
C SER A 64 23.52 17.02 3.30
N GLN A 65 23.50 18.36 3.40
CA GLN A 65 22.86 19.30 2.48
C GLN A 65 21.38 18.97 2.31
N ASN A 66 20.69 18.69 3.43
CA ASN A 66 19.22 18.66 3.41
C ASN A 66 18.73 20.00 2.86
N GLY A 67 17.87 19.95 1.84
CA GLY A 67 17.38 21.14 1.14
C GLY A 67 16.78 22.16 2.12
N PRO A 68 16.85 23.47 1.79
CA PRO A 68 16.32 24.51 2.66
C PRO A 68 14.84 24.28 2.95
N SER A 69 14.41 24.61 4.17
CA SER A 69 13.01 24.52 4.55
C SER A 69 12.12 25.30 3.56
N LYS A 70 11.10 24.66 3.00
CA LYS A 70 10.17 25.25 2.03
C LYS A 70 8.74 25.11 2.50
N MET A 71 7.93 26.15 2.28
CA MET A 71 6.48 26.07 2.48
C MET A 71 5.85 25.16 1.42
N VAL A 72 5.13 24.15 1.88
CA VAL A 72 4.47 23.16 1.04
C VAL A 72 3.02 23.02 1.48
N THR A 73 2.11 22.95 0.52
CA THR A 73 0.69 22.63 0.68
C THR A 73 0.45 21.17 0.31
N ILE A 74 -0.14 20.42 1.23
CA ILE A 74 -0.52 19.02 1.07
C ILE A 74 -2.05 18.90 1.09
N SER A 75 -2.61 18.21 0.10
CA SER A 75 -4.02 17.85 0.05
C SER A 75 -4.34 16.73 1.05
N ALA A 76 -5.61 16.60 1.43
CA ALA A 76 -6.03 15.58 2.37
C ALA A 76 -5.80 14.16 1.83
N PHE A 77 -5.41 13.24 2.70
CA PHE A 77 -5.22 11.83 2.34
C PHE A 77 -5.43 10.93 3.55
N PHE A 78 -5.55 9.63 3.29
CA PHE A 78 -5.50 8.60 4.30
C PHE A 78 -4.11 7.98 4.32
N MET A 79 -3.57 7.74 5.51
CA MET A 79 -2.30 7.05 5.72
C MET A 79 -2.52 5.85 6.63
N ASP A 80 -1.85 4.73 6.36
CA ASP A 80 -1.87 3.60 7.29
C ASP A 80 -1.38 4.02 8.68
N GLN A 81 -2.14 3.61 9.69
CA GLN A 81 -1.90 3.91 11.09
C GLN A 81 -0.53 3.36 11.54
N THR A 82 -0.11 2.23 10.99
CA THR A 82 1.11 1.53 11.33
C THR A 82 1.88 1.16 10.06
N GLU A 83 3.11 0.70 10.22
CA GLU A 83 3.82 -0.02 9.16
C GLU A 83 3.00 -1.28 8.76
N ILE A 84 3.11 -1.72 7.50
CA ILE A 84 2.48 -2.97 7.06
C ILE A 84 3.11 -4.14 7.83
N SER A 85 2.26 -4.91 8.50
CA SER A 85 2.67 -6.07 9.29
C SER A 85 2.97 -7.29 8.42
N ASN A 86 3.73 -8.24 8.97
CA ASN A 86 3.96 -9.54 8.35
C ASN A 86 2.63 -10.26 8.04
N ALA A 87 1.63 -10.18 8.93
CA ALA A 87 0.32 -10.78 8.71
C ALA A 87 -0.43 -10.17 7.51
N GLU A 88 -0.44 -8.83 7.39
CA GLU A 88 -1.05 -8.12 6.27
C GLU A 88 -0.34 -8.44 4.95
N TYR A 89 1.00 -8.45 4.95
CA TYR A 89 1.76 -8.84 3.77
C TYR A 89 1.56 -10.32 3.42
N ARG A 90 1.38 -11.19 4.41
CA ARG A 90 1.08 -12.61 4.18
C ARG A 90 -0.24 -12.79 3.44
N GLN A 91 -1.23 -11.92 3.67
CA GLN A 91 -2.48 -11.95 2.90
C GLN A 91 -2.21 -11.77 1.40
N PHE A 92 -1.31 -10.87 1.02
CA PHE A 92 -0.89 -10.69 -0.37
C PHE A 92 -0.17 -11.93 -0.91
N THR A 93 0.79 -12.47 -0.16
CA THR A 93 1.55 -13.65 -0.62
C THR A 93 0.67 -14.90 -0.76
N ASN A 94 -0.27 -15.11 0.16
CA ASN A 94 -1.24 -16.19 0.08
C ASN A 94 -2.20 -16.00 -1.10
N TRP A 95 -2.62 -14.77 -1.38
CA TRP A 95 -3.45 -14.46 -2.55
C TRP A 95 -2.74 -14.80 -3.87
N VAL A 96 -1.45 -14.47 -3.99
CA VAL A 96 -0.65 -14.81 -5.18
C VAL A 96 -0.45 -16.32 -5.28
N ARG A 97 -0.05 -16.97 -4.18
CA ARG A 97 0.06 -18.43 -4.10
C ARG A 97 -1.23 -19.13 -4.56
N ASP A 98 -2.37 -18.72 -4.03
CA ASP A 98 -3.66 -19.33 -4.30
C ASP A 98 -4.11 -19.08 -5.74
N SER A 99 -3.87 -17.88 -6.29
CA SER A 99 -4.21 -17.58 -7.68
C SER A 99 -3.40 -18.41 -8.67
N ILE A 100 -2.11 -18.61 -8.42
CA ILE A 100 -1.24 -19.48 -9.23
C ILE A 100 -1.70 -20.93 -9.12
N ALA A 101 -1.99 -21.41 -7.91
CA ALA A 101 -2.50 -22.76 -7.69
C ALA A 101 -3.77 -23.04 -8.50
N ILE A 102 -4.72 -22.09 -8.53
CA ILE A 102 -5.96 -22.21 -9.31
C ILE A 102 -5.69 -22.38 -10.80
N VAL A 103 -4.73 -21.64 -11.34
CA VAL A 103 -4.34 -21.74 -12.75
C VAL A 103 -3.66 -23.08 -13.04
N MET A 104 -2.86 -23.61 -12.10
CA MET A 104 -2.15 -24.88 -12.26
C MET A 104 -3.04 -26.13 -12.15
N MET A 105 -4.14 -26.09 -11.39
CA MET A 105 -5.03 -27.24 -11.14
C MET A 105 -5.86 -27.73 -12.35
N GLY A 106 -5.58 -27.26 -13.58
CA GLY A 106 -6.20 -27.76 -14.83
C GLY A 106 -7.71 -27.50 -15.01
N ASN A 107 -8.44 -27.16 -13.94
CA ASN A 107 -9.87 -26.84 -13.92
C ASN A 107 -10.13 -25.52 -13.16
N PRO A 108 -9.62 -24.37 -13.63
CA PRO A 108 -9.78 -23.08 -12.93
C PRO A 108 -11.25 -22.66 -12.81
N GLN A 109 -12.12 -23.14 -13.71
CA GLN A 109 -13.54 -22.76 -13.80
C GLN A 109 -14.31 -22.99 -12.49
N GLN A 110 -13.90 -23.98 -11.68
CA GLN A 110 -14.55 -24.26 -10.39
C GLN A 110 -14.43 -23.07 -9.42
N PHE A 111 -13.32 -22.33 -9.48
CA PHE A 111 -13.03 -21.18 -8.61
C PHE A 111 -13.37 -19.84 -9.26
N MET A 112 -13.88 -19.83 -10.49
CA MET A 112 -14.21 -18.59 -11.19
C MET A 112 -15.66 -18.18 -10.94
N VAL A 113 -15.92 -16.88 -11.06
CA VAL A 113 -17.30 -16.36 -11.04
C VAL A 113 -18.04 -16.92 -12.26
N THR A 114 -19.17 -17.57 -12.02
CA THR A 114 -20.06 -18.00 -13.10
C THR A 114 -20.95 -16.83 -13.48
N PRO A 115 -20.80 -16.21 -14.67
CA PRO A 115 -21.66 -15.10 -15.07
C PRO A 115 -23.12 -15.57 -15.15
N LYS A 116 -24.05 -14.78 -14.59
CA LYS A 116 -25.49 -15.07 -14.61
C LYS A 116 -26.22 -14.04 -15.50
N GLY A 117 -27.20 -14.50 -16.28
CA GLY A 117 -28.05 -13.65 -17.12
C GLY A 117 -27.30 -12.98 -18.28
N ASN A 118 -27.72 -11.78 -18.67
CA ASN A 118 -27.15 -11.02 -19.81
C ASN A 118 -25.65 -10.66 -19.66
N ALA A 119 -25.05 -10.90 -18.48
CA ALA A 119 -23.60 -10.79 -18.27
C ALA A 119 -22.80 -11.97 -18.84
N ALA A 120 -23.46 -13.08 -19.21
CA ALA A 120 -22.82 -14.23 -19.84
C ALA A 120 -22.48 -14.01 -21.33
N THR A 121 -23.16 -13.06 -21.99
CA THR A 121 -22.99 -12.72 -23.41
C THR A 121 -22.07 -11.52 -23.66
N ALA A 122 -21.53 -10.90 -22.60
CA ALA A 122 -20.55 -9.84 -22.73
C ALA A 122 -19.21 -10.43 -23.25
N VAL A 123 -18.79 -10.01 -24.44
CA VAL A 123 -17.46 -10.30 -24.98
C VAL A 123 -16.42 -9.77 -23.99
N GLY A 124 -15.62 -10.67 -23.42
CA GLY A 124 -14.66 -10.33 -22.37
C GLY A 124 -15.18 -10.47 -20.94
N GLY A 125 -16.24 -11.25 -20.70
CA GLY A 125 -16.74 -11.59 -19.36
C GLY A 125 -15.58 -11.86 -18.40
N GLU A 126 -15.37 -10.90 -17.49
CA GLU A 126 -14.14 -10.83 -16.72
C GLU A 126 -14.03 -12.11 -15.87
N LYS A 127 -13.00 -12.89 -16.20
CA LYS A 127 -12.70 -14.19 -15.62
C LYS A 127 -12.12 -14.03 -14.21
N TYR A 128 -12.91 -13.49 -13.29
CA TYR A 128 -12.50 -13.28 -11.91
C TYR A 128 -12.53 -14.56 -11.10
N ILE A 129 -11.55 -14.68 -10.20
CA ILE A 129 -11.55 -15.69 -9.14
C ILE A 129 -12.63 -15.30 -8.13
N ASP A 130 -13.56 -16.21 -7.88
CA ASP A 130 -14.50 -16.13 -6.77
C ASP A 130 -13.80 -16.58 -5.48
N TRP A 131 -13.21 -15.60 -4.78
CA TRP A 131 -12.49 -15.82 -3.53
C TRP A 131 -13.35 -16.45 -2.41
N ARG A 132 -14.69 -16.41 -2.52
CA ARG A 132 -15.56 -17.15 -1.59
C ARG A 132 -15.46 -18.65 -1.78
N LYS A 133 -15.27 -19.11 -3.02
CA LYS A 133 -15.07 -20.54 -3.35
C LYS A 133 -13.69 -21.04 -2.95
N VAL A 134 -12.68 -20.17 -2.96
CA VAL A 134 -11.32 -20.49 -2.48
C VAL A 134 -11.30 -20.74 -0.97
N GLY A 135 -12.12 -19.99 -0.23
CA GLY A 135 -12.22 -20.09 1.23
C GLY A 135 -11.08 -19.35 1.95
N PRO A 136 -11.14 -19.26 3.29
CA PRO A 136 -10.14 -18.54 4.07
C PRO A 136 -8.76 -19.21 3.92
N ASN A 137 -7.72 -18.42 3.65
CA ASN A 137 -6.33 -18.87 3.44
C ASN A 137 -6.18 -20.04 2.45
N GLY A 138 -7.06 -20.12 1.44
CA GLY A 138 -7.02 -21.18 0.43
C GLY A 138 -7.48 -22.55 0.95
N ALA A 139 -8.30 -22.60 2.01
CA ALA A 139 -8.74 -23.86 2.61
C ALA A 139 -9.34 -24.85 1.60
N ASN A 140 -10.04 -24.41 0.55
CA ASN A 140 -10.61 -25.32 -0.45
C ASN A 140 -9.60 -25.77 -1.53
N ILE A 141 -8.40 -25.20 -1.54
CA ILE A 141 -7.27 -25.59 -2.40
C ILE A 141 -6.34 -26.52 -1.62
N TRP A 142 -5.94 -26.11 -0.41
CA TRP A 142 -4.86 -26.73 0.34
C TRP A 142 -5.33 -27.74 1.39
N ARG A 143 -6.59 -27.66 1.84
CA ARG A 143 -7.10 -28.58 2.87
C ARG A 143 -7.49 -29.88 2.21
N ASN A 144 -6.64 -30.88 2.44
CA ASN A 144 -6.76 -32.24 1.94
C ASN A 144 -8.11 -32.86 2.39
N LYS A 145 -9.15 -32.80 1.55
CA LYS A 145 -10.34 -33.65 1.71
C LYS A 145 -10.00 -34.97 1.06
N GLY A 146 -9.28 -35.82 1.79
CA GLY A 146 -8.86 -37.13 1.32
C GLY A 146 -10.03 -37.96 0.81
N LYS A 147 -10.16 -38.03 -0.52
CA LYS A 147 -10.59 -39.16 -1.37
C LYS A 147 -11.00 -38.64 -2.77
N GLY A 148 -10.65 -39.38 -3.83
CA GLY A 148 -11.11 -39.14 -5.20
C GLY A 148 -10.43 -37.96 -5.92
N ALA A 149 -11.19 -37.18 -6.70
CA ALA A 149 -10.71 -36.08 -7.56
C ALA A 149 -9.82 -35.04 -6.85
N ALA A 150 -9.93 -34.92 -5.53
CA ALA A 150 -9.06 -34.08 -4.70
C ALA A 150 -7.59 -34.54 -4.69
N ALA A 151 -7.30 -35.84 -4.82
CA ALA A 151 -5.93 -36.36 -4.88
C ALA A 151 -5.23 -36.02 -6.21
N ALA A 152 -5.98 -36.03 -7.32
CA ALA A 152 -5.47 -35.63 -8.63
C ALA A 152 -5.16 -34.12 -8.70
N GLN A 153 -5.97 -33.30 -8.02
CA GLN A 153 -5.71 -31.86 -7.87
C GLN A 153 -4.44 -31.59 -7.06
N VAL A 154 -4.18 -32.37 -6.00
CA VAL A 154 -2.95 -32.23 -5.19
C VAL A 154 -1.70 -32.62 -5.98
N SER A 155 -1.74 -33.66 -6.83
CA SER A 155 -0.60 -34.00 -7.70
C SER A 155 -0.28 -32.93 -8.76
N GLN A 156 -1.28 -32.17 -9.21
CA GLN A 156 -1.07 -31.05 -10.13
C GLN A 156 -0.38 -29.86 -9.45
N LEU A 157 -0.51 -29.76 -8.12
CA LEU A 157 0.15 -28.76 -7.30
C LEU A 157 1.57 -29.16 -6.88
N ASP A 158 2.04 -30.39 -7.17
CA ASP A 158 3.41 -30.79 -6.87
C ASP A 158 4.44 -29.90 -7.59
N GLY A 159 4.06 -29.36 -8.75
CA GLY A 159 4.83 -28.35 -9.46
C GLY A 159 5.00 -27.01 -8.73
N MET A 160 4.33 -26.76 -7.60
CA MET A 160 4.52 -25.55 -6.78
C MET A 160 5.57 -25.71 -5.68
N TYR A 161 6.04 -26.93 -5.43
CA TYR A 161 7.00 -27.22 -4.37
C TYR A 161 8.43 -27.32 -4.94
N TYR A 162 9.42 -27.18 -4.06
CA TYR A 162 10.79 -27.56 -4.40
C TYR A 162 10.85 -29.06 -4.70
N SER A 163 11.69 -29.44 -5.68
CA SER A 163 11.82 -30.81 -6.14
C SER A 163 13.29 -31.17 -6.40
N GLY A 164 13.59 -32.48 -6.47
CA GLY A 164 14.95 -32.97 -6.71
C GLY A 164 15.92 -32.57 -5.59
N LEU A 165 17.09 -32.05 -5.96
CA LEU A 165 18.14 -31.62 -5.03
C LEU A 165 17.83 -30.28 -4.33
N ASP A 166 16.87 -29.50 -4.83
CA ASP A 166 16.45 -28.24 -4.20
C ASP A 166 15.59 -28.50 -2.95
N ALA A 167 14.97 -29.69 -2.84
CA ALA A 167 14.09 -30.04 -1.73
C ALA A 167 14.90 -30.56 -0.53
N LEU A 168 14.66 -29.98 0.65
CA LEU A 168 15.24 -30.49 1.88
C LEU A 168 14.60 -31.84 2.28
N PRO A 169 15.40 -32.82 2.75
CA PRO A 169 14.88 -34.13 3.15
C PRO A 169 13.77 -34.03 4.20
N GLY A 170 12.62 -34.67 3.93
CA GLY A 170 11.48 -34.71 4.84
C GLY A 170 10.66 -33.42 4.91
N LYS A 171 10.97 -32.40 4.12
CA LYS A 171 10.23 -31.13 4.08
C LYS A 171 9.57 -30.91 2.72
N LYS A 172 8.28 -30.58 2.73
CA LYS A 172 7.53 -30.18 1.54
C LYS A 172 7.31 -28.66 1.58
N GLU A 173 8.27 -27.91 1.05
CA GLU A 173 8.28 -26.44 1.06
C GLU A 173 7.89 -25.88 -0.33
N LEU A 174 7.10 -24.81 -0.34
CA LEU A 174 6.67 -24.14 -1.57
C LEU A 174 7.85 -23.42 -2.19
N ASP A 175 7.98 -23.50 -3.52
CA ASP A 175 8.99 -22.78 -4.27
C ASP A 175 8.59 -21.31 -4.38
N VAL A 176 9.18 -20.49 -3.50
CA VAL A 176 8.88 -19.05 -3.41
C VAL A 176 9.25 -18.28 -4.68
N ARG A 177 10.14 -18.83 -5.52
CA ARG A 177 10.53 -18.22 -6.80
C ARG A 177 9.36 -18.14 -7.78
N LYS A 178 8.36 -18.99 -7.61
CA LYS A 178 7.18 -19.03 -8.48
C LYS A 178 6.15 -17.97 -8.11
N PHE A 179 6.30 -17.30 -6.97
CA PHE A 179 5.33 -16.32 -6.50
C PHE A 179 5.61 -14.99 -7.20
N GLU A 180 5.11 -14.89 -8.43
CA GLU A 180 5.21 -13.69 -9.25
C GLU A 180 3.84 -13.01 -9.36
N TYR A 181 3.84 -11.70 -9.21
CA TYR A 181 2.66 -10.87 -9.39
C TYR A 181 2.87 -9.94 -10.59
N SER A 182 1.99 -10.08 -11.58
CA SER A 182 1.98 -9.20 -12.75
C SER A 182 0.85 -8.21 -12.68
N TYR A 183 1.16 -6.94 -12.92
CA TYR A 183 0.17 -5.87 -12.95
C TYR A 183 0.54 -4.79 -13.97
N ALA A 184 -0.42 -3.89 -14.22
CA ALA A 184 -0.28 -2.82 -15.19
C ALA A 184 -0.85 -1.52 -14.63
N GLU A 185 -0.12 -0.42 -14.81
CA GLU A 185 -0.48 0.91 -14.33
C GLU A 185 -0.45 1.92 -15.48
N LEU A 186 -1.33 2.92 -15.41
CA LEU A 186 -1.30 4.05 -16.32
C LEU A 186 -0.25 5.05 -15.84
N ASN A 187 0.76 5.29 -16.64
CA ASN A 187 1.78 6.29 -16.38
C ASN A 187 1.22 7.69 -16.68
N MET A 188 0.88 8.42 -15.61
CA MET A 188 0.26 9.74 -15.72
C MET A 188 1.20 10.78 -16.33
N GLU A 189 2.52 10.66 -16.15
CA GLU A 189 3.49 11.59 -16.76
C GLU A 189 3.56 11.39 -18.27
N LYS A 190 3.67 10.14 -18.75
CA LYS A 190 3.64 9.83 -20.18
C LYS A 190 2.31 10.22 -20.81
N ALA A 191 1.20 9.95 -20.12
CA ALA A 191 -0.13 10.35 -20.55
C ALA A 191 -0.25 11.89 -20.63
N ALA A 192 0.27 12.63 -19.65
CA ALA A 192 0.27 14.09 -19.67
C ALA A 192 1.13 14.68 -20.79
N LEU A 193 2.27 14.05 -21.14
CA LEU A 193 3.09 14.50 -22.27
C LEU A 193 2.39 14.28 -23.62
N GLY A 194 1.69 13.15 -23.78
CA GLY A 194 1.07 12.77 -25.04
C GLY A 194 -0.43 13.09 -25.17
N HIS A 195 -1.11 13.64 -24.16
CA HIS A 195 -2.58 13.82 -24.15
C HIS A 195 -3.16 14.63 -25.31
N LYS A 196 -2.35 15.45 -25.98
CA LYS A 196 -2.77 16.26 -27.14
C LYS A 196 -2.45 15.61 -28.50
N ASP A 197 -1.67 14.53 -28.51
CA ASP A 197 -1.30 13.84 -29.74
C ASP A 197 -2.46 12.96 -30.20
N PRO A 198 -3.09 13.25 -31.36
CA PRO A 198 -4.21 12.46 -31.87
C PRO A 198 -3.83 11.04 -32.26
N ASN A 199 -2.54 10.75 -32.46
CA ASN A 199 -2.07 9.40 -32.81
C ASN A 199 -1.76 8.54 -31.59
N SER A 200 -1.70 9.15 -30.42
CA SER A 200 -1.39 8.44 -29.19
C SER A 200 -2.55 7.57 -28.73
N LYS A 201 -2.23 6.35 -28.29
CA LYS A 201 -3.21 5.42 -27.75
C LYS A 201 -2.96 5.22 -26.27
N ARG A 202 -4.03 4.96 -25.51
CA ARG A 202 -3.93 4.67 -24.07
C ARG A 202 -2.91 3.58 -23.75
N GLN A 203 -2.78 2.57 -24.62
CA GLN A 203 -1.82 1.47 -24.46
C GLN A 203 -0.37 1.94 -24.38
N ASP A 204 -0.02 3.05 -25.04
CA ASP A 204 1.35 3.59 -25.11
C ASP A 204 1.78 4.18 -23.76
N TYR A 205 0.82 4.38 -22.85
CA TYR A 205 1.02 4.92 -21.51
C TYR A 205 0.85 3.87 -20.41
N ILE A 206 0.65 2.60 -20.76
CA ILE A 206 0.46 1.54 -19.76
C ILE A 206 1.76 0.79 -19.55
N ASP A 207 2.38 1.00 -18.39
CA ASP A 207 3.55 0.26 -17.96
C ASP A 207 3.13 -1.07 -17.32
N ARG A 208 3.88 -2.14 -17.59
CA ARG A 208 3.62 -3.50 -17.10
C ARG A 208 4.79 -3.98 -16.27
N TYR A 209 4.47 -4.60 -15.15
CA TYR A 209 5.44 -5.05 -14.17
C TYR A 209 5.16 -6.50 -13.82
N THR A 210 6.22 -7.28 -13.65
CA THR A 210 6.19 -8.61 -13.04
C THR A 210 7.22 -8.62 -11.93
N VAL A 211 6.78 -8.91 -10.71
CA VAL A 211 7.62 -8.81 -9.51
C VAL A 211 7.47 -10.10 -8.71
N ALA A 212 8.59 -10.68 -8.26
CA ALA A 212 8.58 -11.75 -7.27
C ALA A 212 8.19 -11.16 -5.91
N ILE A 213 7.15 -11.68 -5.26
CA ILE A 213 6.51 -11.00 -4.12
C ILE A 213 6.86 -11.59 -2.76
N TYR A 214 7.57 -12.70 -2.69
CA TYR A 214 7.98 -13.26 -1.41
C TYR A 214 9.13 -12.44 -0.81
N PRO A 215 9.07 -12.01 0.47
CA PRO A 215 10.15 -11.23 1.08
C PRO A 215 11.46 -12.02 1.14
N ASP A 216 12.57 -11.35 0.90
CA ASP A 216 13.88 -11.98 1.07
C ASP A 216 14.19 -12.12 2.56
N THR A 217 14.19 -13.37 3.04
CA THR A 217 14.50 -13.69 4.44
C THR A 217 15.99 -13.72 4.74
N MET A 218 16.86 -13.79 3.71
CA MET A 218 18.31 -13.83 3.89
C MET A 218 18.90 -12.48 4.27
N VAL A 219 18.14 -11.39 4.14
CA VAL A 219 18.53 -10.03 4.56
C VAL A 219 19.03 -9.97 6.00
N TRP A 220 18.48 -10.80 6.89
CA TRP A 220 18.91 -10.88 8.29
C TRP A 220 20.36 -11.34 8.46
N LYS A 221 20.90 -12.03 7.46
CA LYS A 221 22.29 -12.51 7.42
C LYS A 221 23.16 -11.67 6.49
N THR A 222 22.64 -11.25 5.33
CA THR A 222 23.42 -10.51 4.33
C THR A 222 23.68 -9.06 4.73
N ASP A 223 22.77 -8.41 5.46
CA ASP A 223 22.99 -7.04 5.95
C ASP A 223 23.98 -6.99 7.13
N TYR A 224 24.18 -8.11 7.83
CA TYR A 224 25.01 -8.21 9.03
C TYR A 224 26.00 -9.37 8.97
N SER A 225 27.10 -9.15 8.24
CA SER A 225 28.21 -10.10 8.17
C SER A 225 28.74 -10.48 9.55
N TYR A 226 29.01 -11.77 9.75
CA TYR A 226 29.55 -12.34 10.99
C TYR A 226 28.64 -12.21 12.23
N SER A 227 27.32 -12.13 12.03
CA SER A 227 26.32 -12.15 13.12
C SER A 227 25.55 -13.48 13.16
N GLN A 228 25.13 -13.92 14.35
CA GLN A 228 24.31 -15.12 14.55
C GLN A 228 22.81 -14.80 14.45
N ASN A 229 22.36 -14.40 13.26
CA ASN A 229 20.95 -14.05 12.99
C ASN A 229 20.13 -15.18 12.34
N ASP A 230 20.66 -16.40 12.31
CA ASP A 230 19.99 -17.57 11.71
C ASP A 230 18.54 -17.81 12.21
N PRO A 231 18.18 -17.55 13.48
CA PRO A 231 16.79 -17.64 13.93
C PRO A 231 15.85 -16.67 13.20
N MET A 232 16.31 -15.45 12.91
CA MET A 232 15.52 -14.42 12.22
C MET A 232 15.26 -14.81 10.76
N VAL A 233 16.25 -15.37 10.07
CA VAL A 233 16.11 -15.89 8.70
C VAL A 233 15.00 -16.93 8.63
N ARG A 234 14.93 -17.85 9.60
CA ARG A 234 13.96 -18.96 9.60
C ARG A 234 12.57 -18.54 10.07
N GLY A 235 12.50 -17.65 11.05
CA GLY A 235 11.30 -17.37 11.81
C GLY A 235 10.60 -16.06 11.48
N TYR A 236 11.31 -15.00 11.10
CA TYR A 236 10.75 -13.64 11.13
C TYR A 236 9.49 -13.50 10.26
N TYR A 237 9.55 -13.90 9.01
CA TYR A 237 8.40 -13.79 8.12
C TYR A 237 7.38 -14.91 8.32
N ASN A 238 7.74 -16.07 8.87
CA ASN A 238 6.89 -17.27 8.84
C ASN A 238 6.28 -17.67 10.19
N HIS A 239 6.85 -17.21 11.30
CA HIS A 239 6.43 -17.63 12.62
C HIS A 239 5.30 -16.72 13.16
N PRO A 240 4.22 -17.28 13.74
CA PRO A 240 3.08 -16.50 14.23
C PRO A 240 3.43 -15.41 15.26
N SER A 241 4.50 -15.61 16.04
CA SER A 241 4.96 -14.59 17.01
C SER A 241 5.38 -13.26 16.38
N TYR A 242 5.66 -13.24 15.08
CA TYR A 242 6.03 -12.04 14.34
C TYR A 242 4.91 -11.50 13.45
N ASP A 243 3.66 -12.01 13.59
CA ASP A 243 2.54 -11.59 12.75
C ASP A 243 2.26 -10.09 12.85
N ASP A 244 2.38 -9.51 14.04
CA ASP A 244 2.18 -8.07 14.32
C ASP A 244 3.46 -7.23 14.19
N TYR A 245 4.54 -7.77 13.62
CA TYR A 245 5.80 -7.05 13.38
C TYR A 245 5.83 -6.52 11.95
N PRO A 246 6.57 -5.43 11.66
CA PRO A 246 6.61 -4.85 10.32
C PRO A 246 7.23 -5.81 9.32
N VAL A 247 6.69 -5.85 8.11
CA VAL A 247 7.31 -6.61 7.03
C VAL A 247 8.64 -5.95 6.61
N VAL A 248 9.69 -6.76 6.50
CA VAL A 248 11.02 -6.36 6.01
C VAL A 248 11.52 -7.38 4.99
N GLY A 249 12.63 -7.09 4.34
CA GLY A 249 13.11 -7.89 3.22
C GLY A 249 12.26 -7.66 1.97
N VAL A 250 11.61 -6.50 1.88
CA VAL A 250 10.79 -6.09 0.73
C VAL A 250 11.46 -4.96 -0.03
N SER A 251 11.53 -5.09 -1.36
CA SER A 251 12.02 -4.05 -2.25
C SER A 251 10.94 -2.99 -2.49
N TRP A 252 11.33 -1.86 -3.06
CA TRP A 252 10.38 -0.81 -3.43
C TRP A 252 9.35 -1.30 -4.46
N GLU A 253 9.79 -2.13 -5.41
CA GLU A 253 8.93 -2.73 -6.44
C GLU A 253 7.91 -3.69 -5.80
N GLN A 254 8.31 -4.48 -4.81
CA GLN A 254 7.42 -5.34 -4.04
C GLN A 254 6.39 -4.55 -3.23
N ALA A 255 6.79 -3.41 -2.66
CA ALA A 255 5.90 -2.53 -1.91
C ALA A 255 4.87 -1.81 -2.83
N LYS A 256 5.27 -1.42 -4.04
CA LYS A 256 4.33 -0.95 -5.09
C LYS A 256 3.36 -2.05 -5.51
N ALA A 257 3.84 -3.26 -5.76
CA ALA A 257 3.01 -4.40 -6.12
C ALA A 257 1.93 -4.68 -5.05
N PHE A 258 2.31 -4.63 -3.77
CA PHE A 258 1.36 -4.75 -2.66
C PHE A 258 0.30 -3.64 -2.68
N SER A 259 0.72 -2.38 -2.89
CA SER A 259 -0.20 -1.24 -2.94
C SER A 259 -1.22 -1.39 -4.08
N HIS A 260 -0.76 -1.80 -5.27
CA HIS A 260 -1.64 -2.11 -6.41
C HIS A 260 -2.60 -3.26 -6.09
N TRP A 261 -2.10 -4.36 -5.50
CA TRP A 261 -2.95 -5.47 -5.07
C TRP A 261 -4.02 -5.04 -4.06
N ARG A 262 -3.67 -4.19 -3.09
CA ARG A 262 -4.60 -3.66 -2.09
C ARG A 262 -5.72 -2.83 -2.74
N THR A 263 -5.40 -2.06 -3.77
CA THR A 263 -6.40 -1.36 -4.61
C THR A 263 -7.35 -2.35 -5.26
N ARG A 264 -6.82 -3.40 -5.92
CA ARG A 264 -7.65 -4.44 -6.56
C ARG A 264 -8.53 -5.19 -5.56
N LEU A 265 -8.03 -5.44 -4.36
CA LEU A 265 -8.80 -6.06 -3.29
C LEU A 265 -10.02 -5.21 -2.91
N TYR A 266 -9.84 -3.89 -2.78
CA TYR A 266 -10.94 -2.97 -2.53
C TYR A 266 -11.90 -2.87 -3.71
N ASP A 267 -11.40 -2.75 -4.94
CA ASP A 267 -12.21 -2.61 -6.15
C ASP A 267 -13.15 -3.81 -6.37
N GLY A 268 -12.69 -5.01 -6.05
CA GLY A 268 -13.54 -6.22 -6.09
C GLY A 268 -14.73 -6.11 -5.14
N VAL A 269 -14.53 -5.57 -3.95
CA VAL A 269 -15.60 -5.34 -2.96
C VAL A 269 -16.50 -4.17 -3.38
N ALA A 270 -15.90 -3.07 -3.88
CA ALA A 270 -16.63 -1.89 -4.33
C ALA A 270 -17.58 -2.24 -5.48
N THR A 271 -17.10 -3.02 -6.45
CA THR A 271 -17.90 -3.55 -7.57
C THR A 271 -19.03 -4.45 -7.07
N ALA A 272 -18.75 -5.38 -6.16
CA ALA A 272 -19.77 -6.25 -5.57
C ALA A 272 -20.85 -5.45 -4.81
N ARG A 273 -20.49 -4.31 -4.22
CA ARG A 273 -21.41 -3.38 -3.55
C ARG A 273 -22.05 -2.34 -4.48
N LYS A 274 -21.77 -2.40 -5.79
CA LYS A 274 -22.26 -1.45 -6.80
C LYS A 274 -21.91 0.01 -6.47
N LEU A 275 -20.74 0.23 -5.86
CA LEU A 275 -20.21 1.56 -5.64
C LEU A 275 -19.73 2.18 -6.96
N PRO A 276 -19.68 3.51 -7.09
CA PRO A 276 -19.13 4.17 -8.26
C PRO A 276 -17.68 3.74 -8.53
N VAL A 277 -17.31 3.69 -9.80
CA VAL A 277 -15.91 3.53 -10.22
C VAL A 277 -15.09 4.68 -9.62
N GLY A 278 -13.94 4.37 -9.01
CA GLY A 278 -13.15 5.37 -8.31
C GLY A 278 -13.78 5.89 -7.02
N SER A 279 -14.70 5.12 -6.41
CA SER A 279 -15.24 5.44 -5.07
C SER A 279 -14.15 5.66 -4.01
N ARG A 280 -12.96 5.09 -4.22
CA ARG A 280 -11.75 5.39 -3.46
C ARG A 280 -10.60 5.55 -4.44
N SER A 281 -9.66 6.43 -4.10
CA SER A 281 -8.41 6.55 -4.82
C SER A 281 -7.50 5.36 -4.55
N ASP A 282 -6.64 5.05 -5.51
CA ASP A 282 -5.72 3.92 -5.41
C ASP A 282 -4.80 4.04 -4.19
N TYR A 283 -4.48 2.89 -3.59
CA TYR A 283 -3.42 2.81 -2.60
C TYR A 283 -2.06 2.88 -3.29
N ARG A 284 -1.14 3.63 -2.69
CA ARG A 284 0.24 3.81 -3.15
C ARG A 284 1.17 4.03 -1.97
N LEU A 285 2.47 4.05 -2.22
CA LEU A 285 3.44 4.54 -1.26
C LEU A 285 3.25 6.06 -1.03
N PRO A 286 3.52 6.57 0.19
CA PRO A 286 3.52 8.01 0.45
C PRO A 286 4.60 8.70 -0.39
N ALA A 287 4.35 9.93 -0.83
CA ALA A 287 5.42 10.82 -1.22
C ALA A 287 6.27 11.18 0.01
N GLU A 288 7.54 11.57 -0.19
CA GLU A 288 8.40 12.03 0.91
C GLU A 288 7.75 13.16 1.72
N THR A 289 7.13 14.10 1.02
CA THR A 289 6.49 15.29 1.60
C THR A 289 5.24 14.93 2.38
N GLU A 290 4.44 13.97 1.90
CA GLU A 290 3.31 13.41 2.65
C GLU A 290 3.77 12.68 3.90
N PHE A 291 4.87 11.90 3.82
CA PHE A 291 5.44 11.21 4.96
C PHE A 291 5.90 12.19 6.04
N GLU A 292 6.69 13.21 5.65
CA GLU A 292 7.17 14.22 6.61
C GLU A 292 6.01 15.03 7.20
N TYR A 293 5.04 15.43 6.38
CA TYR A 293 3.85 16.14 6.83
C TYR A 293 3.07 15.33 7.89
N ALA A 294 2.85 14.05 7.60
CA ALA A 294 2.16 13.14 8.50
C ALA A 294 2.98 12.87 9.77
N ALA A 295 4.31 12.70 9.66
CA ALA A 295 5.20 12.46 10.79
C ALA A 295 5.16 13.60 11.81
N ARG A 296 5.07 14.84 11.34
CA ARG A 296 4.97 16.05 12.19
C ARG A 296 3.67 16.13 13.01
N GLY A 297 2.63 15.39 12.66
CA GLY A 297 1.39 15.31 13.45
C GLY A 297 0.66 16.65 13.58
N GLY A 298 0.72 17.53 12.59
CA GLY A 298 0.11 18.87 12.66
C GLY A 298 0.96 19.92 13.39
N ASN A 299 2.09 19.53 13.96
CA ASN A 299 3.05 20.47 14.53
C ASN A 299 4.00 21.04 13.46
N THR A 300 4.50 22.24 13.67
CA THR A 300 5.48 22.87 12.77
C THR A 300 6.88 22.81 13.37
N LYS A 301 7.90 22.61 12.53
CA LYS A 301 9.33 22.62 12.92
C LYS A 301 9.71 21.64 14.05
N THR A 302 8.94 20.58 14.26
CA THR A 302 9.32 19.48 15.18
C THR A 302 10.44 18.63 14.60
N LYS A 303 11.40 18.27 15.45
CA LYS A 303 12.54 17.43 15.09
C LYS A 303 12.13 15.96 14.92
N TYR A 304 11.30 15.45 15.82
CA TYR A 304 10.79 14.07 15.83
C TYR A 304 9.26 14.04 15.76
N PRO A 305 8.62 12.88 15.50
CA PRO A 305 7.17 12.77 15.44
C PRO A 305 6.46 13.13 16.76
N TRP A 306 7.11 12.86 17.90
CA TRP A 306 6.64 13.21 19.25
C TRP A 306 7.05 14.62 19.70
N GLY A 307 7.60 15.45 18.81
CA GLY A 307 8.11 16.78 19.13
C GLY A 307 9.64 16.82 19.25
N GLY A 308 10.16 17.69 20.10
CA GLY A 308 11.60 17.91 20.19
C GLY A 308 11.99 18.83 21.36
N PRO A 309 13.31 19.03 21.57
CA PRO A 309 14.40 18.60 20.70
C PRO A 309 15.00 17.21 21.04
N TYR A 310 14.47 16.52 22.04
CA TYR A 310 15.10 15.32 22.61
C TYR A 310 14.44 14.00 22.18
N ILE A 311 15.27 12.96 22.06
CA ILE A 311 14.88 11.56 21.81
C ILE A 311 14.26 10.86 23.04
N ARG A 312 14.40 11.47 24.22
CA ARG A 312 13.87 10.97 25.49
C ARG A 312 12.73 11.85 25.97
N ASN A 313 11.75 11.23 26.63
CA ASN A 313 10.75 11.98 27.38
C ASN A 313 11.31 12.49 28.72
N THR A 314 10.49 13.21 29.49
CA THR A 314 10.86 13.75 30.81
C THR A 314 11.25 12.68 31.85
N LYS A 315 10.79 11.44 31.67
CA LYS A 315 11.16 10.28 32.51
C LYS A 315 12.45 9.60 32.05
N GLY A 316 13.09 10.08 30.99
CA GLY A 316 14.30 9.50 30.41
C GLY A 316 14.05 8.30 29.49
N CYS A 317 12.79 7.92 29.22
CA CYS A 317 12.47 6.81 28.32
C CYS A 317 12.66 7.21 26.86
N LEU A 318 13.23 6.31 26.05
CA LEU A 318 13.28 6.44 24.60
C LEU A 318 11.87 6.29 24.01
N GLN A 319 11.58 7.05 22.94
CA GLN A 319 10.23 7.16 22.37
C GLN A 319 10.05 6.44 21.02
N ALA A 320 11.08 5.74 20.57
CA ALA A 320 11.10 4.96 19.33
C ALA A 320 12.07 3.80 19.45
N ASN A 321 11.94 2.83 18.53
CA ASN A 321 12.88 1.73 18.36
C ASN A 321 14.03 2.13 17.41
N PHE A 322 15.25 2.20 17.91
CA PHE A 322 16.44 2.64 17.17
C PHE A 322 17.70 2.24 17.91
N LYS A 323 18.87 2.42 17.28
CA LYS A 323 20.16 2.12 17.92
C LYS A 323 20.60 3.30 18.82
N PRO A 324 20.47 3.21 20.17
CA PRO A 324 20.70 4.36 21.04
C PRO A 324 22.18 4.71 21.19
N GLY A 325 23.05 3.71 21.05
CA GLY A 325 24.49 3.86 21.21
C GLY A 325 25.30 2.81 20.47
N ARG A 326 26.62 2.95 20.48
CA ARG A 326 27.52 1.94 19.88
C ARG A 326 27.41 0.64 20.67
N GLY A 327 26.93 -0.41 20.00
CA GLY A 327 26.75 -1.74 20.61
C GLY A 327 25.48 -1.88 21.45
N ASP A 328 24.73 -0.80 21.64
CA ASP A 328 23.43 -0.82 22.32
C ASP A 328 22.32 -0.87 21.28
N TYR A 329 21.58 -1.98 21.28
CA TYR A 329 20.37 -2.20 20.48
C TYR A 329 19.15 -2.46 21.37
N SER A 330 19.26 -2.36 22.70
CA SER A 330 18.24 -2.91 23.61
C SER A 330 17.64 -1.90 24.58
N SER A 331 18.32 -0.78 24.83
CA SER A 331 17.87 0.20 25.84
C SER A 331 16.53 0.88 25.52
N ASP A 332 16.04 0.76 24.30
CA ASP A 332 14.73 1.23 23.84
C ASP A 332 13.62 0.19 24.04
N GLY A 333 13.96 -1.08 24.21
CA GLY A 333 13.02 -2.18 24.41
C GLY A 333 12.99 -3.23 23.29
N GLY A 334 13.83 -3.12 22.26
CA GLY A 334 13.85 -4.11 21.18
C GLY A 334 15.16 -4.19 20.39
N ILE A 335 15.79 -5.38 20.37
CA ILE A 335 17.05 -5.63 19.63
C ILE A 335 16.91 -5.49 18.11
N TYR A 336 15.73 -5.85 17.60
CA TYR A 336 15.36 -5.77 16.19
C TYR A 336 14.09 -4.93 16.08
N THR A 337 13.26 -5.20 15.09
CA THR A 337 11.91 -4.65 15.03
C THR A 337 11.09 -5.06 16.26
N VAL A 338 10.10 -4.24 16.58
CA VAL A 338 9.07 -4.49 17.59
C VAL A 338 7.70 -4.49 16.89
N GLY A 339 6.64 -4.85 17.63
CA GLY A 339 5.28 -4.83 17.09
C GLY A 339 4.90 -3.45 16.53
N VAL A 340 4.12 -3.42 15.46
CA VAL A 340 3.81 -2.19 14.68
C VAL A 340 2.99 -1.13 15.46
N ARG A 341 2.48 -1.49 16.65
CA ARG A 341 1.77 -0.59 17.59
C ARG A 341 2.58 -0.30 18.86
N SER A 342 3.88 -0.57 18.84
CA SER A 342 4.79 -0.19 19.92
C SER A 342 4.98 1.33 19.96
N TYR A 343 5.34 1.86 21.13
CA TYR A 343 5.47 3.30 21.40
C TYR A 343 4.16 4.09 21.22
N PHE A 344 4.22 5.38 21.52
CA PHE A 344 3.06 6.26 21.41
C PHE A 344 2.88 6.72 19.96
N PRO A 345 1.62 6.79 19.48
CA PRO A 345 1.36 7.44 18.21
C PRO A 345 1.62 8.94 18.29
N ASN A 346 1.86 9.58 17.15
CA ASN A 346 1.85 11.04 17.06
C ASN A 346 0.43 11.62 17.15
N ASP A 347 0.29 12.94 17.07
CA ASP A 347 -1.01 13.62 17.23
C ASP A 347 -2.03 13.30 16.12
N TYR A 348 -1.58 12.75 14.98
CA TYR A 348 -2.47 12.19 13.94
C TYR A 348 -2.80 10.72 14.19
N GLY A 349 -2.37 10.12 15.30
CA GLY A 349 -2.66 8.72 15.62
C GLY A 349 -1.79 7.71 14.85
N LEU A 350 -0.69 8.15 14.24
CA LEU A 350 0.24 7.31 13.46
C LEU A 350 1.36 6.77 14.36
N TYR A 351 1.57 5.46 14.32
CA TYR A 351 2.63 4.75 15.06
C TYR A 351 3.90 4.65 14.24
N ASN A 352 5.04 4.56 14.95
CA ASN A 352 6.36 4.30 14.38
C ASN A 352 6.71 5.18 13.16
N MET A 353 6.28 6.45 13.14
CA MET A 353 6.70 7.40 12.08
C MET A 353 8.21 7.71 12.13
N ALA A 354 8.87 7.31 13.23
CA ALA A 354 10.31 7.26 13.34
C ALA A 354 10.74 6.00 14.10
N GLY A 355 11.79 5.36 13.62
CA GLY A 355 12.33 4.12 14.17
C GLY A 355 11.57 2.89 13.71
N ASN A 356 11.80 1.77 14.38
CA ASN A 356 11.31 0.45 14.00
C ASN A 356 11.81 0.04 12.61
N VAL A 357 11.10 0.33 11.51
CA VAL A 357 11.66 0.19 10.16
C VAL A 357 11.68 1.51 9.41
N SER A 358 12.69 1.68 8.56
CA SER A 358 12.67 2.78 7.59
C SER A 358 11.65 2.48 6.51
N GLU A 359 11.01 3.51 5.97
CA GLU A 359 9.85 3.31 5.10
C GLU A 359 10.08 3.79 3.68
N TRP A 360 9.78 2.92 2.73
CA TRP A 360 9.78 3.25 1.31
C TRP A 360 8.79 4.37 0.99
N THR A 361 9.25 5.36 0.23
CA THR A 361 8.40 6.41 -0.35
C THR A 361 8.33 6.28 -1.87
N LEU A 362 7.30 6.87 -2.47
CA LEU A 362 7.13 6.94 -3.92
C LEU A 362 8.21 7.80 -4.60
N THR A 363 8.77 8.76 -3.86
CA THR A 363 9.67 9.80 -4.37
C THR A 363 11.03 9.23 -4.78
N ALA A 364 11.48 9.57 -5.98
CA ALA A 364 12.81 9.24 -6.47
C ALA A 364 13.85 10.16 -5.82
N TYR A 365 15.00 9.59 -5.46
CA TYR A 365 16.06 10.36 -4.81
C TYR A 365 16.81 11.22 -5.83
N ASN A 366 16.59 12.54 -5.75
CA ASN A 366 17.31 13.51 -6.56
C ASN A 366 17.57 14.79 -5.76
N LYS A 367 18.83 15.04 -5.40
CA LYS A 367 19.24 16.23 -4.65
C LYS A 367 18.92 17.54 -5.38
N GLY A 368 18.97 17.55 -6.72
CA GLY A 368 18.67 18.73 -7.53
C GLY A 368 17.18 18.99 -7.76
N ALA A 369 16.30 18.05 -7.41
CA ALA A 369 14.87 18.19 -7.67
C ALA A 369 14.18 19.13 -6.67
N SER A 370 14.61 19.15 -5.40
CA SER A 370 13.97 19.90 -4.31
C SER A 370 13.62 21.37 -4.66
N PRO A 371 14.52 22.21 -5.22
CA PRO A 371 14.17 23.59 -5.58
C PRO A 371 13.22 23.72 -6.77
N LEU A 372 13.12 22.69 -7.63
CA LEU A 372 12.30 22.70 -8.85
C LEU A 372 10.87 22.22 -8.61
N LEU A 373 10.60 21.58 -7.47
CA LEU A 373 9.28 21.07 -7.14
C LEU A 373 8.29 22.21 -6.86
N HIS A 374 7.04 22.06 -7.31
CA HIS A 374 5.95 22.96 -6.96
C HIS A 374 5.70 22.95 -5.45
N ASP A 375 5.14 24.03 -4.90
CA ASP A 375 4.72 24.08 -3.49
C ASP A 375 3.39 23.34 -3.21
N LEU A 376 2.70 22.80 -4.23
CA LEU A 376 1.42 22.10 -4.10
C LEU A 376 1.63 20.62 -4.40
N ASN A 377 1.43 19.77 -3.39
CA ASN A 377 1.65 18.32 -3.46
C ASN A 377 3.00 17.94 -4.15
N PRO A 378 4.15 18.49 -3.71
CA PRO A 378 5.44 18.23 -4.33
C PRO A 378 5.79 16.74 -4.30
N ASN A 379 6.11 16.20 -5.47
CA ASN A 379 6.66 14.87 -5.61
C ASN A 379 7.51 14.79 -6.87
N PHE A 380 8.67 14.15 -6.78
CA PHE A 380 9.51 13.81 -7.93
C PHE A 380 9.47 12.30 -8.13
N THR A 381 8.90 11.83 -9.24
CA THR A 381 8.79 10.41 -9.57
C THR A 381 9.68 10.05 -10.74
N TYR A 382 10.31 8.88 -10.64
CA TYR A 382 11.07 8.28 -11.73
C TYR A 382 11.16 6.78 -11.51
N ASP A 383 10.52 5.99 -12.36
CA ASP A 383 10.54 4.53 -12.27
C ASP A 383 11.58 4.00 -13.25
N ALA A 384 12.74 3.62 -12.69
CA ALA A 384 13.89 3.22 -13.49
C ALA A 384 13.67 1.84 -14.13
N GLY A 385 14.01 1.73 -15.42
CA GLY A 385 13.99 0.45 -16.12
C GLY A 385 15.18 -0.45 -15.75
N ALA A 386 15.15 -1.71 -16.19
CA ALA A 386 16.25 -2.65 -15.95
C ALA A 386 17.60 -2.18 -16.53
N THR A 387 17.57 -1.44 -17.65
CA THR A 387 18.75 -0.91 -18.35
C THR A 387 19.21 0.45 -17.84
N ASP A 388 18.43 1.11 -16.97
CA ASP A 388 18.81 2.40 -16.40
C ASP A 388 19.99 2.25 -15.45
N SER A 389 20.80 3.31 -15.38
CA SER A 389 21.91 3.39 -14.43
C SER A 389 21.43 3.24 -12.98
N LYS A 390 22.23 2.56 -12.14
CA LYS A 390 21.92 2.37 -10.71
C LYS A 390 21.54 3.67 -10.01
N TYR A 391 22.13 4.81 -10.40
CA TYR A 391 21.87 6.09 -9.75
C TYR A 391 20.44 6.59 -9.91
N LYS A 392 19.75 6.18 -10.99
CA LYS A 392 18.35 6.51 -11.24
C LYS A 392 17.38 5.57 -10.51
N LYS A 393 17.85 4.41 -10.05
CA LYS A 393 17.08 3.44 -9.27
C LYS A 393 16.92 3.82 -7.79
N ARG A 394 17.49 4.94 -7.35
CA ARG A 394 17.45 5.35 -5.94
C ARG A 394 16.07 5.93 -5.59
N LYS A 395 15.46 5.39 -4.54
CA LYS A 395 14.19 5.85 -3.98
C LYS A 395 14.41 6.37 -2.56
N ILE A 396 13.62 7.36 -2.15
CA ILE A 396 13.74 7.96 -0.82
C ILE A 396 13.18 7.01 0.23
N VAL A 397 13.90 6.89 1.34
CA VAL A 397 13.50 6.15 2.54
C VAL A 397 13.53 7.09 3.74
N LYS A 398 12.46 7.06 4.55
CA LYS A 398 12.21 7.99 5.68
C LYS A 398 12.05 7.24 7.00
N GLY A 399 12.12 7.97 8.13
CA GLY A 399 11.79 7.49 9.47
C GLY A 399 12.96 6.87 10.26
N GLY A 400 14.03 6.41 9.61
CA GLY A 400 15.08 5.66 10.30
C GLY A 400 14.58 4.29 10.77
N SER A 401 15.42 3.47 11.39
CA SER A 401 15.06 2.11 11.78
C SER A 401 15.69 1.70 13.10
N TRP A 402 15.35 0.50 13.59
CA TRP A 402 15.95 -0.16 14.75
C TRP A 402 17.50 -0.20 14.69
N LYS A 403 18.09 -0.20 13.48
CA LYS A 403 19.56 -0.21 13.32
C LYS A 403 20.21 1.17 13.31
N ASP A 404 19.42 2.22 13.13
CA ASP A 404 19.91 3.56 12.87
C ASP A 404 20.05 4.38 14.14
N THR A 405 21.01 5.31 14.13
CA THR A 405 21.18 6.24 15.24
C THR A 405 20.11 7.34 15.22
N GLY A 406 19.89 8.01 16.35
CA GLY A 406 18.87 9.04 16.53
C GLY A 406 18.86 10.21 15.53
N TYR A 407 19.92 10.41 14.74
CA TYR A 407 19.93 11.37 13.63
C TYR A 407 18.88 11.03 12.56
N PHE A 408 18.74 9.75 12.19
CA PHE A 408 17.86 9.31 11.10
C PHE A 408 16.38 9.26 11.46
N LEU A 409 16.06 9.40 12.75
CA LEU A 409 14.69 9.47 13.27
C LEU A 409 14.01 10.81 13.03
N GLN A 410 14.75 11.81 12.56
CA GLN A 410 14.22 13.15 12.40
C GLN A 410 13.24 13.24 11.23
N ASN A 411 12.16 13.98 11.41
CA ASN A 411 11.10 14.14 10.39
C ASN A 411 11.66 14.60 9.04
N ALA A 412 12.61 15.54 9.06
CA ALA A 412 13.20 16.13 7.87
C ALA A 412 14.28 15.26 7.21
N VAL A 413 14.89 14.32 7.94
CA VAL A 413 15.99 13.52 7.39
C VAL A 413 15.45 12.51 6.41
N ALA A 414 16.15 12.37 5.29
CA ALA A 414 15.85 11.42 4.24
C ALA A 414 17.12 10.69 3.83
N THR A 415 16.99 9.41 3.54
CA THR A 415 18.05 8.59 2.96
C THR A 415 17.56 7.99 1.66
N TYR A 416 18.39 7.19 1.00
CA TYR A 416 17.98 6.46 -0.18
C TYR A 416 18.40 5.00 -0.10
N GLU A 417 17.67 4.17 -0.82
CA GLU A 417 18.08 2.81 -1.15
C GLU A 417 17.65 2.51 -2.60
N TYR A 418 18.24 1.50 -3.23
CA TYR A 418 17.91 1.11 -4.60
C TYR A 418 16.59 0.35 -4.67
N GLN A 419 15.76 0.66 -5.68
CA GLN A 419 14.39 0.14 -5.81
C GLN A 419 14.30 -1.39 -5.89
N ASP A 420 15.39 -2.04 -6.33
CA ASP A 420 15.55 -3.48 -6.53
C ASP A 420 16.27 -4.18 -5.35
N THR A 421 16.58 -3.46 -4.27
CA THR A 421 17.31 -4.00 -3.11
C THR A 421 16.41 -4.18 -1.90
N GLN A 422 16.45 -5.36 -1.29
CA GLN A 422 15.78 -5.70 -0.04
C GLN A 422 16.70 -5.46 1.17
N ARG A 423 16.12 -5.04 2.31
CA ARG A 423 16.84 -4.82 3.57
C ARG A 423 16.05 -5.34 4.77
N SER A 424 16.74 -5.78 5.80
CA SER A 424 16.22 -6.24 7.10
C SER A 424 15.63 -5.13 7.98
N TYR A 425 15.79 -3.88 7.57
CA TYR A 425 15.40 -2.69 8.33
C TYR A 425 14.55 -1.72 7.51
N ILE A 426 14.14 -2.09 6.29
CA ILE A 426 13.26 -1.28 5.45
C ILE A 426 11.94 -2.04 5.25
N GLY A 427 10.85 -1.38 5.59
CA GLY A 427 9.48 -1.79 5.29
C GLY A 427 8.75 -0.65 4.59
N PHE A 428 7.43 -0.56 4.78
CA PHE A 428 6.62 0.49 4.17
C PHE A 428 5.25 0.60 4.81
N ARG A 429 4.56 1.69 4.48
CA ARG A 429 3.12 1.89 4.70
C ARG A 429 2.48 2.44 3.43
N CYS A 430 1.16 2.36 3.30
CA CYS A 430 0.45 2.93 2.16
C CYS A 430 -0.30 4.21 2.53
N VAL A 431 -0.61 4.98 1.49
CA VAL A 431 -1.54 6.11 1.51
C VAL A 431 -2.59 5.95 0.42
N SER A 432 -3.71 6.63 0.57
CA SER A 432 -4.74 6.79 -0.45
C SER A 432 -5.24 8.23 -0.42
N SER A 433 -5.28 8.90 -1.58
CA SER A 433 -5.75 10.29 -1.66
C SER A 433 -7.22 10.40 -1.21
N TYR A 434 -7.58 11.49 -0.53
CA TYR A 434 -8.97 11.76 -0.17
C TYR A 434 -9.65 12.63 -1.23
N PRO A 435 -10.69 12.13 -1.93
CA PRO A 435 -11.44 12.95 -2.88
C PRO A 435 -12.41 13.87 -2.11
N GLY A 436 -11.92 15.03 -1.68
CA GLY A 436 -12.70 16.03 -0.95
C GLY A 436 -11.83 16.97 -0.12
N THR A 437 -12.47 17.89 0.60
CA THR A 437 -11.77 18.88 1.43
C THR A 437 -11.78 18.54 2.92
N ASP A 438 -12.86 17.92 3.42
CA ASP A 438 -13.00 17.53 4.83
C ASP A 438 -13.91 16.31 4.99
N LEU A 439 -13.72 15.53 6.05
CA LEU A 439 -14.67 14.49 6.48
C LEU A 439 -15.86 15.20 7.12
N ARG A 440 -16.88 15.55 6.31
CA ARG A 440 -18.14 16.10 6.84
C ARG A 440 -18.81 15.02 7.70
N HIS A 441 -18.89 15.27 9.00
CA HIS A 441 -19.71 14.50 9.95
C HIS A 441 -21.21 14.71 9.70
#